data_AF-A0A552ZEB3-F1
#
_entry.id   AF-A0A552ZEB3-F1
#
_cell.length_a   1.000
_cell.length_b   1.000
_cell.length_c   1.000
_cell.angle_alpha   90.00
_cell.angle_beta   90.00
_cell.angle_gamma   90.00
#
_symmetry.space_group_name_H-M   'P 1'
#
loop_
_entity.id
_entity.type
_entity.pdbx_description
1 polymer ?
#
loop_
_entity_poly.entity_id
_entity_poly.type
_entity_poly.pdbx_seq_one_letter_code
_entity_poly.pdbx_strand_id
1 'polypeptide(L)'
;MVNPIFSRTLAMVATLVTAAGCSSTRNAADADNEPSNGSAGTSSNASVVLDACALLSEQDVSALLGAAIEGRPTSTDPTMPACLWENPDNYESIAIEIGNPGSAANNTLAPSEPGFPTVGRPGPDGMRFLVPGQVEFPAGGRNNMVQVAVGSMTGDQANAAAVDLARKITPQIPR
;
A
#
# COMPACT_ATOMS: atom_id res chain seq x y z
N MET A 1 -18.56 27.94 31.54
CA MET A 1 -19.97 27.57 31.78
C MET A 1 -20.44 26.87 30.50
N VAL A 2 -20.79 25.59 30.41
CA VAL A 2 -21.11 24.51 31.36
C VAL A 2 -20.70 23.19 30.69
N ASN A 3 -20.13 22.28 31.47
CA ASN A 3 -19.79 20.90 31.13
C ASN A 3 -21.02 20.01 31.34
N PRO A 4 -21.18 18.87 30.63
CA PRO A 4 -21.83 17.73 31.25
C PRO A 4 -20.93 16.50 31.31
N ILE A 5 -20.64 16.13 32.55
CA ILE A 5 -20.15 14.85 33.05
C ILE A 5 -21.32 13.88 33.05
N PHE A 6 -21.23 12.72 32.42
CA PHE A 6 -21.99 11.48 32.71
C PHE A 6 -21.33 10.37 31.86
N SER A 7 -21.16 9.11 32.26
CA SER A 7 -21.27 8.38 33.52
C SER A 7 -20.54 7.06 33.26
N ARG A 8 -19.71 6.59 34.19
CA ARG A 8 -18.98 5.31 34.08
C ARG A 8 -20.00 4.16 34.19
N THR A 9 -19.99 3.20 33.25
CA THR A 9 -20.48 1.84 33.55
C THR A 9 -19.56 0.80 32.92
N LEU A 10 -19.01 -0.05 33.80
CA LEU A 10 -18.19 -1.22 33.56
C LEU A 10 -19.02 -2.34 32.92
N ALA A 11 -18.47 -3.07 31.96
CA ALA A 11 -18.89 -4.44 31.69
C ALA A 11 -17.69 -5.26 31.17
N MET A 12 -17.03 -5.98 32.10
CA MET A 12 -16.17 -7.12 31.77
C MET A 12 -17.06 -8.29 31.36
N VAL A 13 -16.81 -8.90 30.20
CA VAL A 13 -17.29 -10.24 29.88
C VAL A 13 -16.08 -11.06 29.43
N ALA A 14 -15.65 -11.96 30.31
CA ALA A 14 -14.67 -12.99 30.03
C ALA A 14 -15.42 -14.24 29.57
N THR A 15 -15.04 -14.77 28.40
CA THR A 15 -15.54 -16.06 27.91
C THR A 15 -14.35 -16.94 27.56
N LEU A 16 -14.04 -17.89 28.44
CA LEU A 16 -13.18 -19.04 28.17
C LEU A 16 -13.95 -20.05 27.31
N VAL A 17 -13.36 -20.48 26.20
CA VAL A 17 -13.70 -21.75 25.55
C VAL A 17 -12.41 -22.52 25.29
N THR A 18 -12.23 -23.61 26.04
CA THR A 18 -11.28 -24.69 25.78
C THR A 18 -12.00 -25.83 25.06
N ALA A 19 -11.44 -26.36 23.97
CA ALA A 19 -11.55 -27.79 23.62
C ALA A 19 -10.66 -28.19 22.43
N ALA A 20 -9.94 -29.29 22.62
CA ALA A 20 -9.51 -30.34 21.68
C ALA A 20 -8.78 -29.92 20.38
N GLY A 21 -7.54 -30.35 20.09
CA GLY A 21 -6.99 -31.69 20.26
C GLY A 21 -7.17 -32.50 18.98
N CYS A 22 -6.14 -32.54 18.13
CA CYS A 22 -5.89 -33.66 17.21
C CYS A 22 -4.40 -33.71 16.82
N SER A 23 -3.67 -34.58 17.51
CA SER A 23 -2.37 -35.11 17.11
C SER A 23 -2.57 -36.24 16.11
N SER A 24 -1.83 -36.25 15.00
CA SER A 24 -1.59 -37.48 14.23
C SER A 24 -0.18 -37.46 13.62
N THR A 25 0.62 -38.32 14.23
CA THR A 25 1.82 -39.07 13.85
C THR A 25 2.39 -38.93 12.43
N ARG A 26 3.72 -38.78 12.39
CA ARG A 26 4.60 -38.97 11.22
C ARG A 26 4.51 -40.40 10.72
N ASN A 27 4.32 -40.59 9.41
CA ASN A 27 4.71 -41.82 8.72
C ASN A 27 6.06 -41.59 8.04
N ALA A 28 7.02 -42.46 8.34
CA ALA A 28 8.30 -42.54 7.66
C ALA A 28 8.22 -43.56 6.52
N ALA A 29 8.80 -43.16 5.39
CA ALA A 29 9.46 -43.93 4.32
C ALA A 29 8.71 -45.10 3.65
N ASP A 30 8.46 -44.92 2.35
CA ASP A 30 8.94 -45.87 1.34
C ASP A 30 9.46 -45.07 0.12
N ALA A 31 10.63 -45.46 -0.37
CA ALA A 31 11.29 -44.89 -1.55
C ALA A 31 11.08 -45.84 -2.73
N ASP A 32 10.79 -45.29 -3.91
CA ASP A 32 11.61 -45.42 -5.14
C ASP A 32 10.83 -45.07 -6.44
N ASN A 33 11.44 -44.17 -7.23
CA ASN A 33 11.41 -43.99 -8.71
C ASN A 33 10.06 -43.73 -9.43
N GLU A 34 9.88 -42.83 -10.41
CA GLU A 34 10.72 -41.93 -11.23
C GLU A 34 9.75 -40.89 -11.93
N PRO A 35 10.10 -40.09 -12.97
CA PRO A 35 9.81 -38.66 -12.99
C PRO A 35 8.72 -38.21 -14.00
N SER A 36 8.45 -36.90 -13.96
CA SER A 36 7.72 -36.09 -14.96
C SER A 36 6.19 -36.14 -14.82
N ASN A 37 5.55 -35.01 -14.51
CA ASN A 37 5.24 -33.96 -15.47
C ASN A 37 4.54 -32.81 -14.73
N GLY A 38 4.78 -31.58 -15.17
CA GLY A 38 4.30 -30.38 -14.50
C GLY A 38 2.79 -30.35 -14.28
N SER A 39 2.38 -29.76 -13.17
CA SER A 39 1.12 -29.05 -13.12
C SER A 39 1.42 -27.63 -12.70
N ALA A 40 1.17 -26.74 -13.65
CA ALA A 40 1.17 -25.30 -13.51
C ALA A 40 0.45 -24.89 -12.22
N GLY A 41 1.00 -23.86 -11.59
CA GLY A 41 0.37 -23.22 -10.45
C GLY A 41 -1.05 -22.84 -10.78
N THR A 42 -1.96 -23.24 -9.92
CA THR A 42 -3.12 -22.42 -9.64
C THR A 42 -2.78 -21.68 -8.35
N SER A 43 -1.96 -20.63 -8.48
CA SER A 43 -2.13 -19.51 -7.57
C SER A 43 -3.54 -19.04 -7.83
N SER A 44 -4.47 -19.50 -7.00
CA SER A 44 -5.79 -18.91 -6.95
C SER A 44 -5.54 -17.44 -6.66
N ASN A 45 -5.67 -16.60 -7.69
CA ASN A 45 -5.83 -15.16 -7.53
C ASN A 45 -7.16 -14.95 -6.81
N ALA A 46 -7.20 -15.30 -5.53
CA ALA A 46 -8.05 -14.61 -4.61
C ALA A 46 -7.66 -13.15 -4.78
N SER A 47 -8.60 -12.35 -5.24
CA SER A 47 -8.46 -10.90 -5.31
C SER A 47 -8.12 -10.43 -3.91
N VAL A 48 -6.82 -10.28 -3.62
CA VAL A 48 -6.35 -9.71 -2.37
C VAL A 48 -6.89 -8.29 -2.38
N VAL A 49 -7.83 -8.02 -1.50
CA VAL A 49 -8.29 -6.66 -1.24
C VAL A 49 -7.08 -5.93 -0.66
N LEU A 50 -6.59 -4.95 -1.41
CA LEU A 50 -5.46 -4.12 -1.01
C LEU A 50 -5.94 -3.09 0.00
N ASP A 51 -5.32 -3.07 1.18
CA ASP A 51 -5.47 -1.97 2.12
C ASP A 51 -4.38 -0.94 1.86
N ALA A 52 -4.74 0.18 1.24
CA ALA A 52 -3.78 1.24 0.93
C ALA A 52 -3.13 1.86 2.18
N CYS A 53 -3.84 1.89 3.32
CA CYS A 53 -3.32 2.43 4.57
C CYS A 53 -2.34 1.48 5.26
N ALA A 54 -2.30 0.21 4.86
CA ALA A 54 -1.32 -0.75 5.36
C ALA A 54 -0.04 -0.81 4.50
N LEU A 55 0.01 -0.13 3.34
CA LEU A 55 1.14 -0.20 2.41
C LEU A 55 2.38 0.54 2.90
N LEU A 56 2.23 1.46 3.85
CA LEU A 56 3.35 2.13 4.51
C LEU A 56 3.37 1.79 5.99
N SER A 57 4.58 1.64 6.52
CA SER A 57 4.75 1.50 7.96
C SER A 57 4.47 2.82 8.66
N GLU A 58 3.99 2.75 9.90
CA GLU A 58 3.85 3.93 10.76
C GLU A 58 5.19 4.67 10.94
N GLN A 59 6.31 3.94 10.92
CA GLN A 59 7.65 4.51 11.02
C GLN A 59 8.00 5.37 9.80
N ASP A 60 7.69 4.90 8.59
CA ASP A 60 7.95 5.66 7.36
C ASP A 60 7.13 6.94 7.30
N VAL A 61 5.85 6.86 7.70
CA VAL A 61 4.94 8.00 7.76
C VAL A 61 5.42 9.01 8.81
N SER A 62 5.70 8.55 10.03
CA SER A 62 6.10 9.43 11.13
C SER A 62 7.47 10.07 10.92
N ALA A 63 8.39 9.40 10.23
CA ALA A 63 9.68 9.97 9.86
C ALA A 63 9.55 11.18 8.91
N LEU A 64 8.53 11.20 8.06
CA LEU A 64 8.28 12.29 7.12
C LEU A 64 7.38 13.39 7.70
N LEU A 65 6.35 13.03 8.45
CA LEU A 65 5.36 13.96 9.00
C LEU A 65 5.70 14.50 10.39
N GLY A 66 6.74 13.96 11.03
CA GLY A 66 7.17 14.34 12.38
C GLY A 66 6.22 13.91 13.50
N ALA A 67 5.18 13.14 13.20
CA ALA A 67 4.18 12.66 14.15
C ALA A 67 3.64 11.29 13.74
N ALA A 68 3.21 10.49 14.72
CA ALA A 68 2.45 9.28 14.46
C ALA A 68 1.02 9.66 14.06
N ILE A 69 0.73 9.52 12.77
CA ILE A 69 -0.58 9.86 12.18
C ILE A 69 -1.21 8.56 11.69
N GLU A 70 -2.47 8.33 12.04
CA GLU A 70 -3.25 7.22 11.45
C GLU A 70 -3.67 7.58 10.03
N GLY A 71 -3.51 6.63 9.12
CA GLY A 71 -3.94 6.78 7.73
C GLY A 71 -5.46 6.64 7.64
N ARG A 72 -6.09 7.47 6.80
CA ARG A 72 -7.52 7.33 6.49
C ARG A 72 -7.73 6.92 5.03
N PRO A 73 -8.60 5.95 4.75
CA PRO A 73 -9.00 5.66 3.37
C PRO A 73 -9.66 6.89 2.73
N THR A 74 -9.29 7.18 1.48
CA THR A 74 -9.88 8.29 0.70
C THR A 74 -10.67 7.82 -0.52
N SER A 75 -10.63 6.52 -0.82
CA SER A 75 -11.42 5.88 -1.86
C SER A 75 -12.44 4.92 -1.26
N THR A 76 -13.64 4.88 -1.86
CA THR A 76 -14.66 3.87 -1.57
C THR A 76 -14.67 2.74 -2.60
N ASP A 77 -13.85 2.84 -3.65
CA ASP A 77 -13.70 1.79 -4.66
C ASP A 77 -12.65 0.77 -4.20
N PRO A 78 -13.03 -0.48 -3.90
CA PRO A 78 -12.10 -1.50 -3.43
C PRO A 78 -11.07 -1.92 -4.49
N THR A 79 -11.28 -1.57 -5.77
CA THR A 79 -10.34 -1.85 -6.86
C THR A 79 -9.29 -0.75 -7.04
N MET A 80 -9.55 0.43 -6.49
CA MET A 80 -8.66 1.59 -6.46
C MET A 80 -8.54 2.15 -5.04
N PRO A 81 -7.98 1.39 -4.09
CA PRO A 81 -7.83 1.86 -2.73
C PRO A 81 -6.85 3.04 -2.67
N ALA A 82 -7.12 3.97 -1.78
CA ALA A 82 -6.30 5.16 -1.57
C ALA A 82 -6.26 5.48 -0.08
N CYS A 83 -5.15 6.07 0.38
CA CYS A 83 -4.95 6.45 1.77
C CYS A 83 -4.30 7.82 1.88
N LEU A 84 -4.66 8.54 2.95
CA LEU A 84 -4.09 9.84 3.30
C LEU A 84 -3.67 9.87 4.76
N TRP A 85 -2.40 10.20 5.00
CA TRP A 85 -1.87 10.62 6.29
C TRP A 85 -1.66 12.12 6.24
N GLU A 86 -2.26 12.86 7.16
CA GLU A 86 -2.17 14.31 7.20
C GLU A 86 -1.97 14.74 8.64
N ASN A 87 -0.92 15.52 8.87
CA ASN A 87 -0.67 16.09 10.18
C ASN A 87 -1.64 17.26 10.39
N PRO A 88 -2.54 17.21 11.39
CA PRO A 88 -3.58 18.22 11.58
C PRO A 88 -3.03 19.58 12.03
N ASP A 89 -1.80 19.64 12.53
CA ASP A 89 -1.20 20.87 13.04
C ASP A 89 -0.62 21.75 11.92
N ASN A 90 -0.14 21.13 10.83
CA ASN A 90 0.57 21.83 9.75
C ASN A 90 0.11 21.45 8.33
N TYR A 91 -0.83 20.52 8.19
CA TYR A 91 -1.37 20.00 6.93
C TYR A 91 -0.33 19.36 5.99
N GLU A 92 0.86 19.03 6.51
CA GLU A 92 1.81 18.20 5.77
C GLU A 92 1.24 16.79 5.64
N SER A 93 1.42 16.19 4.46
CA SER A 93 0.72 14.96 4.13
C SER A 93 1.49 14.00 3.24
N ILE A 94 1.08 12.74 3.33
CA ILE A 94 1.43 11.66 2.41
C ILE A 94 0.12 11.10 1.86
N ALA A 95 0.00 11.01 0.54
CA ALA A 95 -1.13 10.37 -0.12
C ALA A 95 -0.66 9.21 -1.00
N ILE A 96 -1.44 8.14 -1.04
CA ILE A 96 -1.26 7.00 -1.94
C ILE A 96 -2.55 6.75 -2.69
N GLU A 97 -2.43 6.52 -3.99
CA GLU A 97 -3.52 6.04 -4.84
C GLU A 97 -3.07 4.79 -5.59
N ILE A 98 -3.82 3.70 -5.44
CA ILE A 98 -3.61 2.47 -6.19
C ILE A 98 -4.50 2.49 -7.42
N GLY A 99 -3.91 2.52 -8.60
CA GLY A 99 -4.69 2.63 -9.83
C GLY A 99 -5.40 1.35 -10.22
N ASN A 100 -6.28 1.46 -11.22
CA ASN A 100 -7.05 0.34 -11.75
C ASN A 100 -6.16 -0.83 -12.18
N PRO A 101 -6.60 -2.10 -11.99
CA PRO A 101 -5.92 -3.24 -12.59
C PRO A 101 -5.76 -3.05 -14.11
N GLY A 102 -4.58 -3.34 -14.64
CA GLY A 102 -4.29 -3.23 -16.07
C GLY A 102 -3.97 -1.81 -16.57
N SER A 103 -4.04 -0.78 -15.72
CA SER A 103 -3.71 0.60 -16.09
C SER A 103 -2.21 0.84 -16.39
N ALA A 104 -1.34 -0.10 -16.01
CA ALA A 104 0.06 -0.12 -16.41
C ALA A 104 0.43 -1.50 -16.98
N ALA A 105 0.05 -1.75 -18.24
CA ALA A 105 0.35 -2.99 -18.94
C ALA A 105 1.85 -3.32 -18.87
N ASN A 106 2.17 -4.59 -18.58
CA ASN A 106 3.55 -5.07 -18.39
C ASN A 106 4.35 -4.28 -17.33
N ASN A 107 3.69 -3.74 -16.30
CA ASN A 107 4.30 -2.84 -15.32
C ASN A 107 5.03 -1.67 -15.98
N THR A 108 4.42 -1.07 -17.00
CA THR A 108 4.94 0.11 -17.68
C THR A 108 3.87 1.19 -17.71
N LEU A 109 4.24 2.42 -17.31
CA LEU A 109 3.33 3.56 -17.40
C LEU A 109 3.03 3.87 -18.87
N ALA A 110 1.77 4.19 -19.16
CA ALA A 110 1.38 4.60 -20.50
C ALA A 110 2.16 5.87 -20.91
N PRO A 111 2.68 5.91 -22.16
CA PRO A 111 3.27 7.13 -22.68
C PRO A 111 2.20 8.22 -22.79
N SER A 112 2.64 9.46 -22.94
CA SER A 112 1.74 10.57 -23.25
C SER A 112 1.05 10.35 -24.58
N GLU A 113 -0.21 10.77 -24.68
CA GLU A 113 -0.98 10.65 -25.91
C GLU A 113 -0.32 11.47 -27.03
N PRO A 114 -0.18 10.92 -28.26
CA PRO A 114 0.39 11.66 -29.37
C PRO A 114 -0.36 12.97 -29.63
N GLY A 115 0.38 14.07 -29.75
CA GLY A 115 -0.20 15.41 -29.94
C GLY A 115 -0.51 16.16 -28.64
N PHE A 116 -0.31 15.55 -27.48
CA PHE A 116 -0.40 16.20 -26.17
C PHE A 116 0.99 16.45 -25.58
N PRO A 117 1.13 17.42 -24.66
CA PRO A 117 2.36 17.61 -23.91
C PRO A 117 2.79 16.34 -23.17
N THR A 118 4.10 16.18 -22.97
CA THR A 118 4.62 15.08 -22.17
C THR A 118 4.05 15.15 -20.75
N VAL A 119 3.49 14.03 -20.30
CA VAL A 119 2.98 13.83 -18.95
C VAL A 119 4.18 13.62 -18.04
N GLY A 120 4.46 14.63 -17.23
CA GLY A 120 5.50 14.59 -16.20
C GLY A 120 6.93 14.50 -16.74
N ARG A 121 7.87 14.40 -15.80
CA ARG A 121 9.30 14.22 -16.07
C ARG A 121 9.70 12.78 -15.73
N PRO A 122 10.51 12.10 -16.57
CA PRO A 122 11.00 10.76 -16.25
C PRO A 122 11.70 10.68 -14.88
N GLY A 123 11.38 9.64 -14.13
CA GLY A 123 12.02 9.26 -12.87
C GLY A 123 12.78 7.93 -12.97
N PRO A 124 13.36 7.45 -11.87
CA PRO A 124 14.00 6.14 -11.82
C PRO A 124 12.96 5.01 -11.96
N ASP A 125 13.41 3.78 -12.24
CA ASP A 125 12.60 2.56 -12.12
C ASP A 125 11.29 2.55 -12.93
N GLY A 126 11.23 3.30 -14.05
CA GLY A 126 10.03 3.43 -14.88
C GLY A 126 8.96 4.36 -14.31
N MET A 127 9.29 5.10 -13.24
CA MET A 127 8.43 6.11 -12.63
C MET A 127 8.43 7.41 -13.45
N ARG A 128 7.47 8.29 -13.16
CA ARG A 128 7.54 9.69 -13.59
C ARG A 128 7.07 10.65 -12.50
N PHE A 129 7.73 11.80 -12.42
CA PHE A 129 7.35 12.90 -11.56
C PHE A 129 6.27 13.73 -12.25
N LEU A 130 5.14 13.95 -11.58
CA LEU A 130 4.08 14.83 -12.09
C LEU A 130 4.33 16.28 -11.66
N VAL A 131 4.62 16.46 -10.38
CA VAL A 131 5.03 17.70 -9.72
C VAL A 131 6.04 17.35 -8.62
N PRO A 132 6.78 18.33 -8.05
CA PRO A 132 7.65 18.05 -6.92
C PRO A 132 6.92 17.30 -5.79
N GLY A 133 7.49 16.18 -5.34
CA GLY A 133 6.91 15.33 -4.30
C GLY A 133 5.82 14.37 -4.78
N GLN A 134 5.43 14.39 -6.06
CA GLN A 134 4.43 13.47 -6.59
C GLN A 134 5.02 12.58 -7.69
N VAL A 135 4.92 11.27 -7.50
CA VAL A 135 5.45 10.27 -8.42
C VAL A 135 4.35 9.28 -8.83
N GLU A 136 4.22 9.06 -10.13
CA GLU A 136 3.54 7.89 -10.66
C GLU A 136 4.54 6.73 -10.80
N PHE A 137 4.12 5.53 -10.43
CA PHE A 137 4.95 4.34 -10.50
C PHE A 137 4.14 3.11 -10.93
N PRO A 138 4.69 2.27 -11.82
CA PRO A 138 4.04 1.03 -12.23
C PRO A 138 4.32 -0.09 -11.21
N ALA A 139 3.27 -0.74 -10.73
CA ALA A 139 3.39 -1.94 -9.89
C ALA A 139 2.11 -2.78 -9.96
N GLY A 140 2.23 -4.11 -9.94
CA GLY A 140 1.07 -5.01 -9.99
C GLY A 140 0.17 -4.84 -11.22
N GLY A 141 0.71 -4.39 -12.35
CA GLY A 141 -0.04 -4.05 -13.56
C GLY A 141 -0.85 -2.76 -13.45
N ARG A 142 -0.60 -1.92 -12.43
CA ARG A 142 -1.34 -0.70 -12.11
C ARG A 142 -0.43 0.53 -12.22
N ASN A 143 -0.99 1.65 -12.67
CA ASN A 143 -0.41 2.98 -12.53
C ASN A 143 -0.79 3.51 -11.13
N ASN A 144 0.17 3.58 -10.22
CA ASN A 144 -0.06 4.01 -8.85
C ASN A 144 0.58 5.39 -8.64
N MET A 145 0.12 6.11 -7.62
CA MET A 145 0.66 7.41 -7.27
C MET A 145 1.04 7.45 -5.79
N VAL A 146 2.16 8.11 -5.49
CA VAL A 146 2.49 8.61 -4.16
C VAL A 146 2.70 10.11 -4.24
N GLN A 147 2.17 10.84 -3.26
CA GLN A 147 2.47 12.25 -3.04
C GLN A 147 3.02 12.46 -1.64
N VAL A 148 4.10 13.23 -1.54
CA VAL A 148 4.69 13.74 -0.30
C VAL A 148 4.63 15.26 -0.35
N ALA A 149 3.83 15.84 0.53
CA ALA A 149 3.63 17.27 0.66
C ALA A 149 4.11 17.74 2.04
N VAL A 150 5.43 17.87 2.18
CA VAL A 150 6.11 18.33 3.40
C VAL A 150 6.77 19.67 3.09
N GLY A 151 6.30 20.75 3.73
CA GLY A 151 6.65 22.13 3.37
C GLY A 151 8.11 22.50 3.67
N SER A 152 8.75 21.77 4.58
CA SER A 152 10.18 21.93 4.89
C SER A 152 11.13 21.29 3.86
N MET A 153 10.61 20.45 2.95
CA MET A 153 11.41 19.79 1.93
C MET A 153 11.54 20.64 0.66
N THR A 154 12.73 20.66 0.07
CA THR A 154 12.90 21.12 -1.31
C THR A 154 12.23 20.16 -2.29
N GLY A 155 11.99 20.61 -3.52
CA GLY A 155 11.39 19.75 -4.54
C GLY A 155 12.16 18.45 -4.81
N ASP A 156 13.49 18.49 -4.75
CA ASP A 156 14.33 17.30 -4.91
C ASP A 156 14.26 16.36 -3.70
N GLN A 157 14.18 16.90 -2.49
CA GLN A 157 13.98 16.11 -1.27
C GLN A 157 12.61 15.43 -1.29
N ALA A 158 11.55 16.15 -1.66
CA ALA A 158 10.21 15.60 -1.78
C ALA A 158 10.14 14.52 -2.87
N ASN A 159 10.78 14.75 -4.02
CA ASN A 159 10.89 13.74 -5.08
C ASN A 159 11.62 12.47 -4.60
N ALA A 160 12.72 12.62 -3.87
CA ALA A 160 13.46 11.49 -3.33
C ALA A 160 12.63 10.70 -2.31
N ALA A 161 11.91 11.40 -1.43
CA ALA A 161 10.98 10.77 -0.48
C ALA A 161 9.86 10.02 -1.20
N ALA A 162 9.22 10.62 -2.21
CA ALA A 162 8.17 9.98 -2.98
C ALA A 162 8.66 8.72 -3.70
N VAL A 163 9.86 8.75 -4.29
CA VAL A 163 10.48 7.57 -4.92
C VAL A 163 10.78 6.48 -3.88
N ASP A 164 11.29 6.83 -2.70
CA ASP A 164 11.57 5.87 -1.63
C ASP A 164 10.29 5.17 -1.15
N LEU A 165 9.22 5.94 -0.91
CA LEU A 165 7.91 5.38 -0.57
C LEU A 165 7.37 4.47 -1.70
N ALA A 166 7.44 4.92 -2.96
CA ALA A 166 7.00 4.12 -4.11
C ALA A 166 7.74 2.77 -4.20
N ARG A 167 9.04 2.74 -3.90
CA ARG A 167 9.84 1.50 -3.84
C ARG A 167 9.41 0.59 -2.69
N LYS A 168 9.06 1.13 -1.53
CA LYS A 168 8.53 0.35 -0.40
C LYS A 168 7.15 -0.24 -0.71
N ILE A 169 6.33 0.49 -1.45
CA ILE A 169 4.97 0.07 -1.82
C ILE A 169 4.98 -0.98 -2.95
N THR A 170 5.83 -0.81 -3.96
CA THR A 170 5.88 -1.67 -5.16
C THR A 170 5.84 -3.19 -4.88
N PRO A 171 6.67 -3.77 -3.98
CA PRO A 171 6.65 -5.21 -3.73
C PRO A 171 5.37 -5.71 -3.03
N GLN A 172 4.55 -4.82 -2.49
CA GLN A 172 3.31 -5.16 -1.77
C GLN A 172 2.08 -5.20 -2.69
N ILE A 173 2.18 -4.68 -3.91
CA ILE A 173 1.07 -4.66 -4.86
C ILE A 173 1.07 -5.98 -5.67
N PRO A 174 0.04 -6.83 -5.55
CA PRO A 174 -0.06 -8.09 -6.27
C PRO A 174 -0.22 -7.86 -7.79
N ARG A 175 0.25 -8.84 -8.58
CA ARG A 175 0.07 -8.88 -10.03
C ARG A 175 -1.26 -9.49 -10.44
#